data_AF-A0A5P0JHF2-F1
#
_entry.id   AF-A0A5P0JHF2-F1
#
_cell.length_a   1.000
_cell.length_b   1.000
_cell.length_c   1.000
_cell.angle_alpha   90.00
_cell.angle_beta   90.00
_cell.angle_gamma   90.00
#
_symmetry.space_group_name_H-M   'P 1'
#
loop_
_entity.id
_entity.type
_entity.pdbx_description
1 polymer ?
#
loop_
_entity_poly.entity_id
_entity_poly.type
_entity_poly.pdbx_seq_one_letter_code
_entity_poly.pdbx_strand_id
1 'polypeptide(L)'
;MSGFYHKHFLKLLDFTPAELNSLLQLAAKLKADKKSGKEEAKLTGKNIALIFEKDSTRTRCSFEVAAYDQGARVTYLGPSGSQIGHKESIKDTARVLGRMYDGIQYRGYGQEIVETLAEYAGVP
;
A
#
# COMPACT_ATOMS: atom_id res chain seq x y z
N MET A 1 -17.71 -7.82 -1.74
CA MET A 1 -17.07 -6.52 -1.48
C MET A 1 -16.37 -6.00 -2.74
N SER A 2 -17.10 -5.60 -3.78
CA SER A 2 -16.45 -5.02 -4.99
C SER A 2 -16.02 -3.56 -4.80
N GLY A 3 -16.58 -2.85 -3.80
CA GLY A 3 -16.35 -1.41 -3.60
C GLY A 3 -14.93 -0.99 -3.21
N PHE A 4 -14.06 -1.92 -2.81
CA PHE A 4 -12.65 -1.63 -2.51
C PHE A 4 -11.70 -1.92 -3.67
N TYR A 5 -12.16 -2.61 -4.72
CA TYR A 5 -11.30 -3.03 -5.79
C TYR A 5 -10.76 -1.81 -6.54
N HIS A 6 -9.43 -1.70 -6.62
CA HIS A 6 -8.71 -0.57 -7.20
C HIS A 6 -8.98 0.80 -6.53
N LYS A 7 -9.48 0.82 -5.29
CA LYS A 7 -9.72 2.05 -4.51
C LYS A 7 -8.49 2.39 -3.65
N HIS A 8 -8.04 3.64 -3.70
CA HIS A 8 -6.95 4.13 -2.84
C HIS A 8 -7.41 4.28 -1.38
N PHE A 9 -6.50 4.07 -0.43
CA PHE A 9 -6.72 4.27 1.00
C PHE A 9 -5.89 5.46 1.50
N LEU A 10 -6.38 6.69 1.26
CA LEU A 10 -5.64 7.93 1.57
C LEU A 10 -6.03 8.53 2.93
N LYS A 11 -7.33 8.56 3.24
CA LYS A 11 -7.88 9.06 4.50
C LYS A 11 -9.19 8.34 4.83
N LEU A 12 -9.51 8.24 6.13
CA LEU A 12 -10.70 7.51 6.60
C LEU A 12 -12.02 8.12 6.10
N LEU A 13 -12.05 9.43 5.83
CA LEU A 13 -13.23 10.14 5.33
C LEU A 13 -13.61 9.76 3.88
N ASP A 14 -12.73 9.06 3.16
CA ASP A 14 -13.04 8.53 1.82
C ASP A 14 -13.87 7.24 1.86
N PHE A 15 -14.23 6.79 3.07
CA PHE A 15 -14.95 5.56 3.33
C PHE A 15 -16.19 5.81 4.17
N THR A 16 -17.26 5.11 3.82
CA THR A 16 -18.46 5.02 4.64
C THR A 16 -18.20 4.20 5.92
N PRO A 17 -18.99 4.39 6.98
CA PRO A 17 -18.90 3.54 8.18
C PRO A 17 -19.06 2.04 7.86
N ALA A 18 -19.90 1.69 6.88
CA ALA A 18 -20.09 0.31 6.45
C ALA A 18 -18.84 -0.29 5.78
N GLU A 19 -18.15 0.50 4.95
CA GLU A 19 -16.87 0.12 4.37
C GLU A 19 -15.80 -0.09 5.45
N LEU A 20 -15.65 0.86 6.38
CA LEU A 20 -14.68 0.73 7.47
C LEU A 20 -14.95 -0.51 8.33
N ASN A 21 -16.21 -0.78 8.68
CA ASN A 21 -16.58 -1.99 9.40
C ASN A 21 -16.26 -3.27 8.60
N SER A 22 -16.45 -3.25 7.28
CA SER A 22 -16.09 -4.38 6.42
C SER A 22 -14.58 -4.63 6.39
N LEU A 23 -13.76 -3.57 6.35
CA LEU A 23 -12.30 -3.68 6.45
C LEU A 23 -11.86 -4.23 7.81
N LEU A 24 -12.49 -3.79 8.91
CA LEU A 24 -12.19 -4.30 10.25
C LEU A 24 -12.56 -5.78 10.40
N GLN A 25 -13.69 -6.21 9.83
CA GLN A 25 -14.09 -7.61 9.80
C GLN A 25 -13.11 -8.46 8.98
N LEU A 26 -12.67 -7.98 7.81
CA LEU A 26 -11.66 -8.65 7.00
C LEU A 26 -10.33 -8.78 7.75
N ALA A 27 -9.87 -7.71 8.41
CA ALA A 27 -8.65 -7.74 9.22
C ALA A 27 -8.74 -8.76 10.36
N ALA A 28 -9.89 -8.84 11.05
CA ALA A 28 -10.12 -9.84 12.09
C ALA A 28 -10.10 -11.27 11.54
N LYS A 29 -10.69 -11.49 10.37
CA LYS A 29 -10.66 -12.79 9.67
C LYS A 29 -9.23 -13.20 9.30
N LEU A 30 -8.48 -12.34 8.62
CA LEU A 30 -7.09 -12.63 8.21
C LEU A 30 -6.21 -12.95 9.42
N LYS A 31 -6.38 -12.21 10.52
CA LYS A 31 -5.68 -12.51 11.79
C LYS A 31 -6.01 -13.90 12.33
N ALA A 32 -7.28 -14.31 12.29
CA ALA A 32 -7.72 -15.63 12.75
C ALA A 32 -7.23 -16.76 11.82
N ASP A 33 -7.29 -16.55 10.50
CA ASP A 33 -6.83 -17.50 9.49
C ASP A 33 -5.32 -17.73 9.61
N LYS A 34 -4.52 -16.66 9.72
CA LYS A 34 -3.08 -16.73 9.96
C LYS A 34 -2.76 -17.52 11.24
N LYS A 35 -3.43 -17.19 12.34
CA LYS A 35 -3.23 -17.87 13.64
C LYS A 35 -3.58 -19.36 13.59
N SER A 36 -4.58 -19.73 12.79
CA SER A 36 -5.02 -21.13 12.65
C SER A 36 -4.28 -21.91 11.57
N GLY A 37 -3.33 -21.28 10.86
CA GLY A 37 -2.60 -21.91 9.75
C GLY A 37 -3.48 -22.17 8.52
N LYS A 38 -4.61 -21.45 8.39
CA LYS A 38 -5.59 -21.60 7.31
C LYS A 38 -5.65 -20.36 6.41
N GLU A 39 -4.63 -19.52 6.45
CA GLU A 39 -4.54 -18.35 5.60
C GLU A 39 -4.45 -18.76 4.12
N GLU A 40 -5.32 -18.18 3.30
CA GLU A 40 -5.32 -18.36 1.85
C GLU A 40 -4.72 -17.10 1.22
N ALA A 41 -3.58 -17.25 0.52
CA ALA A 41 -2.90 -16.16 -0.14
C ALA A 41 -3.75 -15.60 -1.30
N LYS A 42 -4.06 -14.31 -1.27
CA LYS A 42 -4.86 -13.63 -2.31
C LYS A 42 -4.05 -12.70 -3.22
N LEU A 43 -2.77 -12.47 -2.92
CA LEU A 43 -1.90 -11.54 -3.65
C LEU A 43 -0.71 -12.25 -4.31
N THR A 44 -0.82 -13.57 -4.55
CA THR A 44 0.22 -14.34 -5.24
C THR A 44 0.59 -13.71 -6.58
N GLY A 45 1.89 -13.41 -6.76
CA GLY A 45 2.42 -12.82 -7.99
C GLY A 45 2.35 -11.29 -8.06
N LYS A 46 1.77 -10.62 -7.06
CA LYS A 46 1.70 -9.16 -6.98
C LYS A 46 3.01 -8.54 -6.50
N ASN A 47 3.35 -7.37 -7.03
CA ASN A 47 4.52 -6.60 -6.62
C ASN A 47 4.08 -5.26 -6.00
N ILE A 48 4.55 -4.95 -4.80
CA ILE A 48 4.15 -3.74 -4.06
C ILE A 48 5.38 -2.86 -3.79
N ALA A 49 5.29 -1.58 -4.15
CA ALA A 49 6.31 -0.60 -3.79
C ALA A 49 6.03 0.00 -2.41
N LEU A 50 7.05 0.08 -1.57
CA LEU A 50 6.97 0.66 -0.22
C LEU A 50 7.85 1.91 -0.15
N ILE A 51 7.25 3.09 -0.35
CA ILE A 51 7.96 4.38 -0.35
C ILE A 51 7.95 4.97 1.06
N PHE A 52 9.14 5.16 1.63
CA PHE A 52 9.34 5.72 2.96
C PHE A 52 10.26 6.95 2.90
N GLU A 53 9.69 8.14 3.01
CA GLU A 53 10.45 9.39 3.20
C GLU A 53 10.69 9.72 4.69
N LYS A 54 9.99 9.01 5.60
CA LYS A 54 10.20 9.05 7.05
C LYS A 54 10.33 7.64 7.60
N ASP A 55 11.30 7.46 8.49
CA ASP A 55 11.56 6.15 9.09
C ASP A 55 10.32 5.59 9.83
N SER A 56 10.17 4.27 9.72
CA SER A 56 9.21 3.50 10.52
C SER A 56 9.57 2.05 10.64
N THR A 57 9.71 1.57 11.87
CA THR A 57 9.83 0.14 12.13
C THR A 57 8.48 -0.55 11.93
N ARG A 58 7.44 -0.11 12.65
CA ARG A 58 6.15 -0.80 12.69
C ARG A 58 5.45 -0.81 11.33
N THR A 59 5.39 0.33 10.65
CA THR A 59 4.68 0.41 9.36
C THR A 59 5.39 -0.46 8.33
N ARG A 60 6.72 -0.33 8.18
CA ARG A 60 7.50 -1.15 7.25
C ARG A 60 7.32 -2.65 7.51
N CYS A 61 7.59 -3.11 8.73
CA CYS A 61 7.48 -4.53 9.05
C CYS A 61 6.05 -5.06 8.85
N SER A 62 5.03 -4.26 9.14
CA SER A 62 3.64 -4.67 8.93
C SER A 62 3.32 -4.86 7.44
N PHE A 63 3.74 -3.92 6.58
CA PHE A 63 3.53 -4.02 5.13
C PHE A 63 4.31 -5.16 4.50
N GLU A 64 5.58 -5.35 4.87
CA GLU A 64 6.39 -6.47 4.37
C GLU A 64 5.78 -7.82 4.76
N VAL A 65 5.51 -8.04 6.05
CA VAL A 65 4.95 -9.32 6.52
C VAL A 65 3.56 -9.57 5.93
N ALA A 66 2.68 -8.58 5.88
CA ALA A 66 1.35 -8.75 5.30
C ALA A 66 1.41 -9.09 3.80
N ALA A 67 2.33 -8.48 3.05
CA ALA A 67 2.53 -8.81 1.64
C ALA A 67 3.05 -10.24 1.47
N TYR A 68 4.04 -10.64 2.27
CA TYR A 68 4.62 -11.98 2.22
C TYR A 68 3.63 -13.08 2.60
N ASP A 69 2.84 -12.88 3.67
CA ASP A 69 1.79 -13.82 4.07
C ASP A 69 0.78 -14.03 2.94
N GLN A 70 0.48 -12.96 2.19
CA GLN A 70 -0.46 -12.98 1.07
C GLN A 70 0.17 -13.37 -0.28
N GLY A 71 1.47 -13.75 -0.30
CA GLY A 71 2.17 -14.22 -1.50
C GLY A 71 2.65 -13.14 -2.46
N ALA A 72 2.60 -11.87 -2.06
CA ALA A 72 3.15 -10.75 -2.81
C ALA A 72 4.65 -10.56 -2.52
N ARG A 73 5.32 -9.82 -3.39
CA ARG A 73 6.70 -9.36 -3.20
C ARG A 73 6.72 -7.85 -2.98
N VAL A 74 7.70 -7.37 -2.23
CA VAL A 74 7.83 -5.95 -1.92
C VAL A 74 9.17 -5.40 -2.38
N THR A 75 9.18 -4.12 -2.74
CA THR A 75 10.41 -3.34 -2.90
C THR A 75 10.38 -2.16 -1.93
N TYR A 76 11.32 -2.13 -1.00
CA TYR A 76 11.48 -1.03 -0.06
C TYR A 76 12.31 0.09 -0.66
N LEU A 77 11.72 1.28 -0.75
CA LEU A 77 12.35 2.52 -1.20
C LEU A 77 12.45 3.45 0.00
N GLY A 78 13.58 3.38 0.70
CA GLY A 78 13.83 4.17 1.90
C GLY A 78 14.19 5.63 1.62
N PRO A 79 14.40 6.43 2.69
CA PRO A 79 14.67 7.86 2.58
C PRO A 79 16.05 8.14 1.97
N SER A 80 16.97 7.19 2.10
CA SER A 80 18.26 7.20 1.41
C SER A 80 18.22 6.30 0.17
N GLY A 81 18.54 6.86 -0.99
CA GLY A 81 18.75 6.11 -2.23
C GLY A 81 17.66 6.26 -3.30
N SER A 82 16.48 6.81 -2.99
CA SER A 82 15.47 7.16 -4.01
C SER A 82 15.55 8.65 -4.38
N GLN A 83 15.28 8.99 -5.66
CA GLN A 83 15.29 10.38 -6.17
C GLN A 83 13.94 11.09 -5.98
N ILE A 84 12.99 10.44 -5.30
CA ILE A 84 11.59 10.84 -5.19
C ILE A 84 11.51 12.18 -4.44
N GLY A 85 10.92 13.19 -5.08
CA GLY A 85 10.74 14.53 -4.50
C GLY A 85 11.98 15.42 -4.50
N HIS A 86 13.18 14.89 -4.81
CA HIS A 86 14.42 15.68 -4.84
C HIS A 86 14.99 15.91 -6.24
N LYS A 87 15.05 14.89 -7.10
CA LYS A 87 15.48 15.04 -8.51
C LYS A 87 14.39 14.67 -9.52
N GLU A 88 13.35 13.97 -9.10
CA GLU A 88 12.19 13.64 -9.94
C GLU A 88 10.90 14.14 -9.31
N SER A 89 9.98 14.59 -10.16
CA SER A 89 8.65 15.02 -9.72
C SER A 89 7.84 13.81 -9.22
N ILE A 90 7.02 14.00 -8.19
CA ILE A 90 6.12 12.95 -7.67
C ILE A 90 5.23 12.39 -8.78
N LYS A 91 4.80 13.26 -9.70
CA LYS A 91 3.99 12.91 -10.87
C LYS A 91 4.68 11.90 -11.79
N ASP A 92 5.97 12.11 -12.08
CA ASP A 92 6.71 11.23 -12.98
C ASP A 92 7.08 9.92 -12.28
N THR A 93 7.49 9.99 -11.02
CA THR A 93 7.67 8.81 -10.16
C THR A 93 6.40 7.95 -10.13
N ALA A 94 5.22 8.55 -9.92
CA ALA A 94 3.94 7.84 -9.87
C ALA A 94 3.70 7.02 -11.15
N ARG A 95 3.87 7.64 -12.32
CA ARG A 95 3.64 7.01 -13.63
C ARG A 95 4.61 5.87 -13.90
N VAL A 96 5.87 5.99 -13.46
CA VAL A 96 6.88 4.94 -13.61
C VAL A 96 6.52 3.76 -12.72
N LEU A 97 6.27 4.00 -11.43
CA LEU A 97 5.97 2.94 -10.48
C LEU A 97 4.66 2.23 -10.82
N GLY A 98 3.63 2.96 -11.23
CA GLY A 98 2.34 2.40 -11.62
C GLY A 98 2.37 1.47 -12.85
N ARG A 99 3.44 1.51 -13.63
CA ARG A 99 3.67 0.57 -14.74
C ARG A 99 4.44 -0.69 -14.34
N MET A 100 5.03 -0.71 -13.14
CA MET A 100 5.89 -1.79 -12.65
C MET A 100 5.26 -2.55 -11.48
N TYR A 101 4.51 -1.85 -10.64
CA TYR A 101 3.95 -2.36 -9.39
C TYR A 101 2.43 -2.44 -9.46
N ASP A 102 1.86 -3.38 -8.71
CA ASP A 102 0.41 -3.58 -8.58
C ASP A 102 -0.21 -2.72 -7.47
N GLY A 103 0.61 -2.11 -6.61
CA GLY A 103 0.18 -1.23 -5.54
C GLY A 103 1.36 -0.47 -4.93
N ILE A 104 1.07 0.69 -4.35
CA ILE A 104 2.08 1.60 -3.81
C ILE A 104 1.66 2.05 -2.41
N GLN A 105 2.50 1.75 -1.43
CA GLN A 105 2.41 2.35 -0.11
C GLN A 105 3.29 3.59 -0.05
N TYR A 106 2.76 4.68 0.49
CA TYR A 106 3.52 5.91 0.74
C TYR A 106 3.49 6.28 2.22
N ARG A 107 4.65 6.63 2.76
CA ARG A 107 4.81 7.29 4.06
C ARG A 107 5.79 8.44 3.91
N GLY A 108 5.31 9.67 4.07
CA GLY A 108 6.18 10.84 4.02
C GLY A 108 5.56 12.09 4.62
N TYR A 109 5.48 13.12 3.80
CA TYR A 109 5.03 14.46 4.18
C TYR A 109 3.61 14.71 3.66
N GLY A 110 3.32 15.93 3.19
CA GLY A 110 1.97 16.45 3.01
C GLY A 110 1.00 15.57 2.21
N GLN A 111 -0.29 15.76 2.50
CA GLN A 111 -1.38 14.99 1.90
C GLN A 111 -1.42 15.15 0.36
N GLU A 112 -1.03 16.31 -0.13
CA GLU A 112 -0.95 16.63 -1.55
C GLU A 112 0.00 15.70 -2.33
N ILE A 113 1.06 15.19 -1.66
CA ILE A 113 2.02 14.27 -2.27
C ILE A 113 1.35 12.93 -2.55
N VAL A 114 0.65 12.38 -1.56
CA VAL A 114 -0.01 11.08 -1.71
C VAL A 114 -1.24 11.16 -2.62
N GLU A 115 -1.94 12.30 -2.62
CA GLU A 115 -3.05 12.55 -3.56
C GLU A 115 -2.52 12.64 -5.01
N THR A 116 -1.40 13.32 -5.24
CA THR A 116 -0.72 13.34 -6.55
C THR A 116 -0.27 11.93 -6.96
N LEU A 117 0.32 11.17 -6.04
CA LEU A 117 0.74 9.80 -6.33
C LEU A 117 -0.43 8.93 -6.78
N ALA A 118 -1.56 8.99 -6.06
CA ALA A 118 -2.78 8.26 -6.37
C ALA A 118 -3.37 8.65 -7.74
N GLU A 119 -3.43 9.95 -8.05
CA GLU A 119 -3.94 10.46 -9.32
C GLU A 119 -3.15 9.93 -10.53
N TYR A 120 -1.82 9.83 -10.41
CA TYR A 120 -0.94 9.54 -11.56
C TYR A 120 -0.40 8.13 -11.63
N ALA A 121 -0.49 7.32 -10.57
CA ALA A 121 0.03 5.95 -10.57
C ALA A 121 -0.90 4.96 -11.30
N GLY A 122 -2.22 5.14 -11.22
CA GLY A 122 -3.18 4.21 -11.83
C GLY A 122 -3.23 2.82 -11.15
N VAL A 123 -2.63 2.69 -9.98
CA VAL A 123 -2.67 1.49 -9.11
C VAL A 123 -2.94 1.91 -7.66
N PRO A 124 -3.54 1.04 -6.82
CA PRO A 124 -3.87 1.35 -5.43
C PRO A 124 -2.73 1.90 -4.59
#